data_AF-A0A838TQ07-F1
#
_entry.id   AF-A0A838TQ07-F1
#
_cell.length_a   1.000
_cell.length_b   1.000
_cell.length_c   1.000
_cell.angle_alpha   90.00
_cell.angle_beta   90.00
_cell.angle_gamma   90.00
#
_symmetry.space_group_name_H-M   'P 1'
#
loop_
_entity.id
_entity.type
_entity.pdbx_description
1 polymer ?
#
loop_
_entity_poly.entity_id
_entity_poly.type
_entity_poly.pdbx_seq_one_letter_code
_entity_poly.pdbx_strand_id
1 'polypeptide(L)' 'MNNTIQIEIPVASIQECEIMIAHLSEINFYAFQQNETILSAFIKEKHLMKNGLNQICQVVL' A
#
# COMPACT_ATOMS: atom_id res chain seq x y z
N MET A 1 -0.98 -21.03 4.81
CA MET A 1 0.08 -20.23 4.14
C MET A 1 -0.05 -18.79 4.58
N ASN A 2 0.98 -18.19 5.15
CA ASN A 2 1.03 -16.77 5.56
C ASN A 2 1.76 -15.99 4.46
N ASN A 3 1.19 -15.95 3.26
CA ASN A 3 1.82 -15.21 2.17
C ASN A 3 1.62 -13.71 2.41
N THR A 4 2.74 -13.00 2.40
CA THR A 4 2.78 -11.54 2.40
C THR A 4 2.95 -11.08 0.97
N ILE A 5 2.18 -10.06 0.59
CA ILE A 5 2.25 -9.40 -0.70
C ILE A 5 2.83 -8.01 -0.46
N GLN A 6 3.84 -7.66 -1.25
CA GLN A 6 4.40 -6.32 -1.34
C GLN A 6 3.80 -5.62 -2.54
N ILE A 7 3.38 -4.38 -2.37
CA ILE A 7 2.95 -3.48 -3.44
C ILE A 7 3.89 -2.28 -3.45
N GLU A 8 4.38 -1.92 -4.63
CA GLU A 8 5.22 -0.75 -4.85
C GLU A 8 4.37 0.38 -5.43
N ILE A 9 4.38 1.52 -4.77
CA ILE A 9 3.56 2.69 -5.09
C ILE A 9 4.51 3.85 -5.37
N PRO A 10 4.54 4.39 -6.59
CA PRO A 10 5.28 5.61 -6.88
C PRO A 10 4.70 6.77 -6.06
N VAL A 11 5.57 7.56 -5.43
CA VAL A 11 5.21 8.77 -4.68
C VAL A 11 6.09 9.92 -5.15
N ALA A 12 5.48 11.08 -5.44
CA ALA A 12 6.18 12.26 -5.93
C ALA A 12 6.77 13.11 -4.79
N SER A 13 6.31 12.92 -3.56
CA SER A 13 6.78 13.67 -2.39
C SER A 13 6.65 12.90 -1.08
N ILE A 14 7.34 13.40 -0.05
CA ILE A 14 7.19 12.88 1.32
C ILE A 14 5.77 13.09 1.83
N GLN A 15 5.13 14.23 1.55
CA GLN A 15 3.75 14.48 1.98
C GLN A 15 2.76 13.48 1.35
N GLU A 16 2.93 13.19 0.07
CA GLU A 16 2.11 12.18 -0.62
C GLU A 16 2.33 10.78 -0.02
N CYS A 17 3.57 10.45 0.33
CA CYS A 17 3.89 9.21 1.02
C CYS A 17 3.16 9.10 2.37
N GLU A 18 3.17 10.15 3.19
CA GLU A 18 2.48 10.18 4.49
C GLU A 18 0.95 9.99 4.33
N ILE A 19 0.36 10.66 3.34
CA ILE A 19 -1.08 10.51 3.02
C ILE A 19 -1.39 9.08 2.60
N MET A 20 -0.54 8.48 1.76
CA MET A 20 -0.70 7.08 1.33
C MET A 20 -0.56 6.10 2.49
N ILE A 21 0.41 6.28 3.38
CA ILE A 21 0.57 5.43 4.56
C ILE A 21 -0.69 5.48 5.43
N ALA A 22 -1.24 6.67 5.67
CA ALA A 22 -2.47 6.82 6.44
C ALA A 22 -3.64 6.06 5.81
N HIS A 23 -3.86 6.23 4.51
CA HIS A 23 -4.94 5.55 3.79
C HIS A 23 -4.75 4.02 3.76
N LEU A 24 -3.55 3.54 3.44
CA LEU A 24 -3.25 2.11 3.35
C LEU A 24 -3.37 1.42 4.71
N SER A 25 -3.08 2.12 5.80
CA SER A 25 -3.23 1.61 7.17
C SER A 25 -4.69 1.29 7.51
N GLU A 26 -5.66 2.02 6.94
CA GLU A 26 -7.09 1.75 7.11
C GLU A 26 -7.54 0.49 6.36
N ILE A 27 -6.86 0.11 5.29
CA ILE A 27 -7.22 -1.01 4.41
C ILE A 27 -6.37 -2.27 4.61
N ASN A 28 -5.87 -2.49 5.84
CA ASN A 28 -5.17 -3.69 6.32
C ASN A 28 -3.72 -3.87 5.82
N PHE A 29 -3.10 -2.82 5.27
CA PHE A 29 -1.64 -2.81 5.16
C PHE A 29 -1.04 -2.62 6.54
N TYR A 30 0.06 -3.32 6.81
CA TYR A 30 0.60 -3.42 8.16
C TYR A 30 2.08 -3.04 8.27
N ALA A 31 2.77 -2.88 7.15
CA ALA A 31 4.15 -2.41 7.13
C ALA A 31 4.39 -1.56 5.89
N PHE A 32 5.33 -0.63 6.02
CA PHE A 32 5.66 0.37 5.01
C PHE A 32 7.16 0.57 4.97
N GLN A 33 7.73 0.67 3.78
CA GLN A 33 9.12 1.02 3.55
C GLN A 33 9.18 2.03 2.40
N GLN A 34 9.73 3.21 2.67
CA GLN A 34 9.93 4.24 1.66
C GLN A 34 11.38 4.21 1.15
N ASN A 35 11.56 4.30 -0.16
CA ASN A 35 12.83 4.55 -0.79
C ASN A 35 12.67 5.64 -1.87
N GLU A 36 13.34 6.78 -1.72
CA GLU A 36 13.26 7.94 -2.61
C GLU A 36 11.83 8.26 -3.07
N THR A 37 11.42 7.72 -4.22
CA THR A 37 10.14 7.95 -4.90
C THR A 37 9.21 6.72 -4.91
N ILE A 38 9.51 5.68 -4.12
CA ILE A 38 8.72 4.45 -4.04
C ILE A 38 8.35 4.15 -2.60
N LEU A 39 7.05 3.98 -2.36
CA LEU A 39 6.50 3.42 -1.13
C LEU A 39 6.19 1.94 -1.34
N SER A 40 6.91 1.07 -0.64
CA SER A 40 6.59 -0.34 -0.51
C SER A 40 5.61 -0.55 0.65
N ALA A 41 4.43 -1.08 0.35
CA ALA A 41 3.40 -1.38 1.35
C ALA A 41 3.13 -2.89 1.40
N PHE A 42 2.99 -3.44 2.60
CA PHE A 42 2.84 -4.88 2.82
C PHE A 42 1.46 -5.24 3.37
N ILE A 43 0.83 -6.25 2.76
CA ILE A 43 -0.48 -6.80 3.14
C ILE A 43 -0.43 -8.33 3.12
N LYS A 44 -1.22 -9.00 3.97
CA LYS A 44 -1.34 -10.47 3.88
C LYS A 44 -2.35 -10.83 2.79
N GLU A 45 -2.05 -11.87 2.03
CA GLU A 45 -2.88 -12.35 0.91
C GLU A 45 -4.38 -12.50 1.28
N LYS A 46 -4.66 -13.03 2.49
CA LYS A 46 -6.02 -13.18 3.02
C LYS A 46 -6.81 -11.87 3.16
N HIS A 47 -6.12 -10.74 3.35
CA HIS A 47 -6.75 -9.42 3.45
C HIS A 47 -6.92 -8.77 2.08
N LEU A 48 -6.03 -9.09 1.14
CA LEU A 48 -6.11 -8.59 -0.23
C LEU A 48 -7.39 -9.04 -0.94
N MET A 49 -7.72 -10.34 -0.83
CA MET A 49 -8.94 -10.87 -1.45
C MET A 49 -10.23 -10.37 -0.80
N LYS A 50 -10.16 -9.90 0.46
CA LYS A 50 -11.32 -9.40 1.20
C LYS A 50 -11.65 -7.94 0.88
N ASN A 51 -10.62 -7.13 0.58
CA ASN A 51 -10.79 -5.68 0.42
C ASN A 51 -10.87 -5.20 -1.03
N GLY A 52 -10.69 -6.08 -2.01
CA GLY A 52 -10.84 -5.73 -3.43
C GLY A 52 -9.76 -4.72 -3.88
N LEU A 53 -8.75 -5.21 -4.59
CA LEU A 53 -7.69 -4.43 -5.24
C LEU A 53 -8.16 -3.20 -6.05
N ASN A 54 -9.45 -3.11 -6.39
CA ASN A 54 -10.05 -1.97 -7.10
C ASN A 54 -9.85 -0.61 -6.42
N GLN A 55 -9.73 -0.55 -5.09
CA GLN A 55 -9.52 0.75 -4.42
C GLN A 55 -8.09 1.26 -4.56
N ILE A 56 -7.10 0.38 -4.72
CA ILE A 56 -5.68 0.75 -4.81
C ILE A 56 -5.36 1.26 -6.22
N CYS A 57 -5.94 0.65 -7.27
CA CYS A 57 -5.73 1.09 -8.66
C CYS A 57 -6.37 2.45 -8.99
N GLN A 58 -7.34 2.93 -8.20
CA GLN A 58 -7.99 4.22 -8.45
C GLN A 58 -7.18 5.43 -7.93
N VAL A 59 -6.21 5.21 -7.05
CA VAL A 59 -5.40 6.30 -6.48
C VAL A 59 -4.16 6.59 -7.34
N VAL A 60 -3.79 5.66 -8.23
CA VAL A 60 -2.55 5.73 -9.04
C VAL A 60 -2.80 6.15 -10.50
N LEU A 61 -4.05 6.48 -10.88
CA LEU A 61 -4.41 6.95 -12.23
C LEU A 61 -4.93 8.39 -12.24
#